data_AF-A0A4P5SR05-F1
#
_entry.id   AF-A0A4P5SR05-F1
#
_cell.length_a   1.000
_cell.length_b   1.000
_cell.length_c   1.000
_cell.angle_alpha   90.00
_cell.angle_beta   90.00
_cell.angle_gamma   90.00
#
_symmetry.space_group_name_H-M   'P 1'
#
loop_
_entity.id
_entity.type
_entity.pdbx_description
1 polymer ?
#
loop_
_entity_poly.entity_id
_entity_poly.type
_entity_poly.pdbx_seq_one_letter_code
_entity_poly.pdbx_strand_id
1 'polypeptide(L)'
;MHLALYLLLGAVIIAGVMTEFSGEKALPLFGLYEIASPWVKDRDFRHFIKELHELFANSLMALILIHSVAALAHHYILRDNTLKGMLPGILSKG
;
A
#
# COMPACT_ATOMS: atom_id res chain seq x y z
N MET A 1 13.95 -5.41 -1.72
CA MET A 1 12.50 -5.59 -1.49
C MET A 1 11.87 -4.37 -0.82
N HIS A 2 12.43 -3.82 0.26
CA HIS A 2 11.82 -2.70 1.00
C HIS A 2 11.48 -1.46 0.16
N LEU A 3 12.38 -1.00 -0.71
CA LEU A 3 12.10 0.16 -1.56
C LEU A 3 10.90 -0.07 -2.50
N ALA A 4 10.80 -1.26 -3.09
CA ALA A 4 9.68 -1.61 -3.97
C ALA A 4 8.34 -1.61 -3.21
N LEU A 5 8.32 -2.12 -1.97
CA LEU A 5 7.14 -2.09 -1.11
C LEU A 5 6.73 -0.65 -0.78
N TYR A 6 7.67 0.23 -0.46
CA TYR A 6 7.37 1.64 -0.17
C TYR A 6 6.86 2.40 -1.39
N LEU A 7 7.46 2.19 -2.56
CA LEU A 7 7.01 2.81 -3.80
C LEU A 7 5.60 2.34 -4.19
N LEU A 8 5.33 1.03 -4.12
CA LEU A 8 4.01 0.48 -4.40
C LEU A 8 2.97 0.95 -3.40
N LEU A 9 3.29 1.00 -2.10
CA LEU A 9 2.38 1.52 -1.08
C LEU A 9 2.00 2.98 -1.36
N GLY A 10 2.99 3.82 -1.67
CA GLY A 10 2.74 5.22 -2.06
C GLY A 10 1.88 5.32 -3.31
N ALA A 11 2.18 4.52 -4.34
CA ALA A 11 1.42 4.50 -5.59
C ALA A 11 -0.04 4.08 -5.40
N VAL A 12 -0.30 3.05 -4.59
CA VAL A 12 -1.67 2.61 -4.24
C VAL A 12 -2.45 3.73 -3.55
N ILE A 13 -1.85 4.38 -2.54
CA ILE A 13 -2.51 5.48 -1.81
C ILE A 13 -2.83 6.64 -2.75
N ILE A 14 -1.86 7.08 -3.56
CA ILE A 14 -2.05 8.19 -4.50
C ILE A 14 -3.15 7.84 -5.52
N ALA A 15 -3.10 6.63 -6.10
CA ALA A 15 -4.10 6.19 -7.06
C ALA A 15 -5.51 6.12 -6.43
N GLY A 16 -5.64 5.61 -5.21
CA GLY A 16 -6.94 5.54 -4.52
C GLY A 16 -7.53 6.92 -4.23
N VAL A 17 -6.70 7.85 -3.77
CA VAL A 17 -7.08 9.25 -3.54
C VAL A 17 -7.50 9.92 -4.86
N MET A 18 -6.77 9.69 -5.95
CA MET A 18 -7.11 10.19 -7.28
C MET A 18 -8.44 9.61 -7.81
N THR A 19 -8.70 8.31 -7.60
CA THR A 19 -9.97 7.67 -7.99
C THR A 19 -11.18 8.30 -7.27
N GLU A 20 -11.03 8.62 -5.99
CA GLU A 20 -12.10 9.24 -5.21
C GLU A 20 -12.27 10.72 -5.57
N PHE A 21 -11.18 11.48 -5.76
CA PHE A 21 -11.27 12.86 -6.25
C PHE A 21 -11.88 12.94 -7.66
N SER A 22 -11.72 11.92 -8.51
CA SER A 22 -12.36 11.91 -9.83
C SER A 22 -13.88 11.61 -9.77
N GLY A 23 -14.42 11.34 -8.58
CA GLY A 23 -15.85 11.21 -8.33
C GLY A 23 -16.52 12.55 -7.97
N GLU A 24 -17.79 12.73 -8.35
CA GLU A 24 -18.62 13.88 -7.91
C GLU A 24 -18.90 13.91 -6.40
N LYS A 25 -18.65 12.80 -5.71
CA LYS A 25 -18.97 12.69 -4.28
C LYS A 25 -17.86 13.37 -3.49
N ALA A 26 -18.25 14.29 -2.61
CA ALA A 26 -17.32 14.84 -1.64
C ALA A 26 -16.68 13.68 -0.87
N LEU A 27 -15.36 13.75 -0.70
CA LEU A 27 -14.61 12.76 0.04
C LEU A 27 -14.90 12.97 1.54
N PRO A 28 -15.62 12.05 2.21
CA PRO A 28 -15.84 12.18 3.64
C PRO A 28 -14.54 11.79 4.35
N LEU A 29 -13.79 12.77 4.81
CA LEU A 29 -12.67 12.57 5.71
C LEU A 29 -13.20 12.15 7.08
N PHE A 30 -13.19 10.85 7.33
CA PHE A 30 -13.59 10.24 8.60
C PHE A 30 -15.03 10.60 9.03
N GLY A 31 -15.88 11.01 8.09
CA GLY A 31 -17.25 11.50 8.36
C GLY A 31 -17.30 12.86 9.08
N LEU A 32 -16.17 13.54 9.25
CA LEU A 32 -16.07 14.83 9.96
C LEU A 32 -15.98 16.02 9.01
N TYR A 33 -15.34 15.83 7.86
CA TYR A 33 -15.15 16.87 6.85
C TYR A 33 -15.42 16.32 5.46
N GLU A 34 -16.07 17.10 4.62
CA GLU A 34 -16.29 16.78 3.21
C GLU A 34 -15.33 17.62 2.36
N ILE A 35 -14.37 16.98 1.71
CA ILE A 35 -13.52 17.67 0.74
C ILE A 35 -14.25 17.65 -0.61
N ALA A 36 -14.64 18.84 -1.07
CA ALA A 36 -15.16 19.03 -2.41
C ALA A 36 -14.09 18.61 -3.44
N SER A 37 -14.50 17.83 -4.43
CA SER A 37 -13.59 17.44 -5.50
C SER A 37 -13.15 18.67 -6.29
N PRO A 38 -11.83 18.90 -6.47
CA PRO A 38 -11.33 19.96 -7.33
C PRO A 38 -11.35 19.57 -8.82
N TRP A 39 -11.75 18.34 -9.18
CA TRP A 39 -11.68 17.81 -10.54
C TRP A 39 -13.04 17.76 -11.23
N VAL A 40 -13.05 18.06 -12.53
CA VAL A 40 -14.21 17.85 -13.40
C VAL A 40 -14.40 16.34 -13.60
N LYS A 41 -15.65 15.88 -13.54
CA LYS A 41 -16.02 14.48 -13.72
C LYS A 41 -15.51 13.93 -15.05
N ASP A 42 -14.57 13.00 -14.95
CA ASP A 42 -14.10 12.20 -16.09
C ASP A 42 -14.19 10.72 -15.70
N ARG A 43 -15.17 10.02 -16.29
CA ARG A 43 -15.41 8.60 -16.00
C ARG A 43 -14.31 7.71 -16.57
N ASP A 44 -13.73 8.08 -17.70
CA ASP A 44 -12.71 7.30 -18.37
C ASP A 44 -11.40 7.41 -17.59
N PHE A 45 -11.05 8.63 -17.15
CA PHE A 45 -9.92 8.85 -16.26
C PHE A 45 -10.08 8.13 -14.92
N ARG A 46 -11.28 8.20 -14.31
CA ARG A 46 -11.56 7.47 -13.06
C ARG A 46 -11.41 5.97 -13.21
N HIS A 47 -11.90 5.39 -14.31
CA HIS A 47 -11.78 3.95 -14.58
C HIS A 47 -10.32 3.56 -14.74
N PHE A 48 -9.55 4.32 -15.52
CA PHE A 48 -8.13 4.09 -15.74
C PHE A 48 -7.32 4.11 -14.43
N ILE A 49 -7.51 5.13 -13.58
CA ILE A 49 -6.82 5.21 -12.29
C ILE A 49 -7.25 4.07 -11.36
N LYS A 50 -8.53 3.66 -11.40
CA LYS A 50 -9.01 2.52 -10.61
C LYS A 50 -8.35 1.21 -11.02
N GLU A 51 -8.24 0.93 -12.32
CA GLU A 51 -7.51 -0.23 -12.83
C GLU A 51 -6.05 -0.21 -12.38
N LEU A 52 -5.42 0.97 -12.43
CA LEU A 52 -4.04 1.14 -11.96
C LEU A 52 -3.91 0.90 -10.45
N HIS A 53 -4.88 1.36 -9.66
CA HIS A 53 -4.95 1.10 -8.22
C HIS A 53 -5.08 -0.40 -7.93
N GLU A 54 -5.98 -1.10 -8.65
CA GLU A 54 -6.14 -2.55 -8.51
C GLU A 54 -4.87 -3.31 -8.90
N LEU A 55 -4.22 -2.91 -10.00
CA LEU A 55 -2.94 -3.51 -10.44
C LEU A 55 -1.83 -3.32 -9.40
N PHE A 56 -1.67 -2.11 -8.87
CA PHE A 56 -0.67 -1.81 -7.84
C PHE A 56 -0.99 -2.51 -6.52
N ALA A 57 -2.25 -2.57 -6.11
CA ALA A 57 -2.67 -3.27 -4.90
C ALA A 57 -2.38 -4.77 -4.98
N ASN A 58 -2.71 -5.41 -6.12
CA ASN A 58 -2.42 -6.83 -6.35
C ASN A 58 -0.91 -7.11 -6.39
N SER A 59 -0.14 -6.23 -7.04
CA SER A 59 1.33 -6.35 -7.09
C SER A 59 1.96 -6.18 -5.70
N LEU A 60 1.46 -5.23 -4.90
CA LEU A 60 1.90 -5.01 -3.52
C LEU A 60 1.61 -6.24 -2.65
N MET A 61 0.39 -6.79 -2.74
CA MET A 61 0.00 -8.03 -2.04
C MET A 61 0.93 -9.19 -2.37
N ALA A 62 1.23 -9.41 -3.66
CA ALA A 62 2.15 -10.46 -4.09
C ALA A 62 3.57 -10.25 -3.53
N LEU A 63 4.09 -9.02 -3.56
CA LEU A 63 5.40 -8.72 -3.00
C LEU A 63 5.46 -8.86 -1.49
N ILE A 64 4.41 -8.47 -0.76
CA ILE A 64 4.31 -8.67 0.68
C ILE A 64 4.40 -10.17 0.99
N LEU A 65 3.62 -10.99 0.28
CA LEU A 65 3.63 -12.44 0.48
C LEU A 65 5.03 -13.03 0.22
N ILE A 66 5.66 -12.67 -0.90
CA ILE A 66 7.03 -13.12 -1.22
C ILE A 66 8.02 -12.68 -0.14
N HIS A 67 7.93 -11.43 0.31
CA HIS A 67 8.82 -10.89 1.33
C HIS A 67 8.65 -11.58 2.68
N SER A 68 7.41 -11.81 3.11
CA SER A 68 7.09 -12.54 4.35
C SER A 68 7.56 -13.99 4.27
N VAL A 69 7.31 -14.70 3.17
CA VAL A 69 7.79 -16.08 2.99
C VAL A 69 9.32 -16.13 2.96
N ALA A 70 9.98 -15.19 2.28
CA ALA A 70 11.43 -15.10 2.28
C ALA A 70 11.98 -14.86 3.70
N ALA A 71 11.40 -13.93 4.46
CA ALA A 71 11.80 -13.68 5.84
C ALA A 71 11.64 -14.93 6.72
N LEU A 72 10.52 -15.66 6.60
CA LEU A 72 10.31 -16.92 7.30
C LEU A 72 11.31 -18.00 6.87
N ALA A 73 11.60 -18.12 5.57
CA ALA A 73 12.57 -19.07 5.05
C ALA A 73 13.98 -18.77 5.58
N HIS A 74 14.39 -17.50 5.60
CA HIS A 74 15.64 -17.07 6.19
C HIS A 74 15.71 -17.41 7.69
N HIS A 75 14.61 -17.28 8.41
CA HIS A 75 14.56 -17.56 9.84
C HIS A 75 14.56 -19.07 10.16
N TYR A 76 13.77 -19.87 9.45
CA TYR A 76 13.63 -21.31 9.73
C TYR A 76 14.71 -22.17 9.07
N ILE A 77 15.13 -21.85 7.84
CA ILE A 77 16.10 -22.64 7.06
C ILE A 77 17.50 -22.09 7.25
N LEU A 78 17.69 -20.78 7.02
CA LEU A 78 19.02 -20.16 7.14
C LEU A 78 19.39 -19.80 8.59
N ARG A 79 18.46 -19.94 9.55
CA ARG A 79 18.63 -19.58 10.97
C ARG A 79 19.21 -18.18 11.17
N ASP A 80 18.88 -17.27 10.26
CA ASP A 80 19.41 -15.91 10.30
C ASP A 80 18.55 -15.01 11.19
N ASN A 81 19.19 -14.04 11.85
CA ASN A 81 18.55 -13.10 12.78
C ASN A 81 17.83 -11.94 12.05
N THR A 82 17.55 -12.06 10.76
CA THR A 82 16.85 -11.05 9.96
C THR A 82 15.49 -10.67 10.56
N LEU A 83 14.77 -11.63 11.14
CA LEU A 83 13.52 -11.40 11.87
C LEU A 83 13.73 -10.64 13.20
N LYS A 84 14.88 -10.79 13.85
CA LYS A 84 15.23 -10.00 15.06
C LYS A 84 15.50 -8.53 14.75
N GLY A 85 15.94 -8.20 13.53
CA GLY A 85 16.12 -6.82 13.08
C GLY A 85 14.80 -6.06 12.85
N MET A 86 13.67 -6.76 12.73
CA MET A 86 12.32 -6.17 12.57
C MET A 86 11.51 -6.17 13.87
N LEU A 87 12.00 -6.82 14.93
CA LEU A 87 11.39 -6.76 16.26
C LEU A 87 11.69 -5.38 16.88
N PRO A 88 10.70 -4.75 17.55
CA PRO A 88 10.97 -3.53 18.31
C PRO A 88 12.07 -3.82 19.34
N GLY A 89 13.06 -2.93 19.45
CA GLY A 89 14.29 -3.14 20.23
C GLY A 89 14.09 -3.51 21.71
N ILE A 90 12.88 -3.36 22.24
CA ILE A 90 12.44 -3.86 23.54
C ILE A 90 12.52 -5.39 23.66
N LEU A 91 12.34 -6.13 22.57
CA LEU A 91 12.36 -7.61 22.54
C LEU A 91 13.71 -8.19 22.07
N SER A 92 14.70 -7.34 21.75
CA SER A 92 16.02 -7.77 21.26
C SER A 92 17.06 -8.01 22.36
N LYS A 93 16.74 -7.70 23.63
CA LYS A 93 17.58 -8.03 24.78
C LYS A 93 17.05 -9.28 25.46
N GLY A 94 17.58 -10.44 25.07
CA GLY A 94 17.34 -11.75 25.67
C GLY A 94 18.39 -12.73 25.20
#